data_AF-A0A6V8NCS7-F1
#
_entry.id   AF-A0A6V8NCS7-F1
#
_cell.length_a   1.000
_cell.length_b   1.000
_cell.length_c   1.000
_cell.angle_alpha   90.00
_cell.angle_beta   90.00
_cell.angle_gamma   90.00
#
_symmetry.space_group_name_H-M   'P 1'
#
loop_
_entity.id
_entity.type
_entity.pdbx_description
1 polymer ?
#
loop_
_entity_poly.entity_id
_entity_poly.type
_entity_poly.pdbx_seq_one_letter_code
_entity_poly.pdbx_strand_id
1 'polypeptide(L)'
;MRLVLVAALCMLLLGCLHAPGAQTAPAAPVAEVVTLRVAVYPIDNLSGVPAPVNELRKEWIVKLKELGLEVVSDAEMERVFVKHRIRYTGGVDTATAQAFRKDVEADAILVTSLESISDLPPKLSMMSRLVSTEEKPRIFWMNSATLAGDDAPGLLGLGLVTDFKVVQEKVLRRLASSLRLYLEDDPRQCSFGSFESKFEPKTIARPTPAGQEKRTSIAVVPFYNESFRKSGGMLLQLHFVNQLACYAKVDVVEPGLVREKMLSIRMVMREGISTRDVDVMSYILESDYVLSGTVFDYQDTSGGGGTPKVDFNALLADKINRKLVFASKSYNQGDDGVFFYDVGLYKNVAVMTEKMTGNVVNEMRLGERKTKSDRPSY
;
A
#
# COMPACT_ATOMS: atom_id res chain seq x y z
N MET A 1 50.78 68.55 29.16
CA MET A 1 50.14 67.58 28.26
C MET A 1 51.17 66.49 27.96
N ARG A 2 50.77 65.22 28.10
CA ARG A 2 51.59 64.07 28.53
C ARG A 2 52.77 63.69 27.61
N LEU A 3 53.94 63.51 28.24
CA LEU A 3 55.14 62.76 27.84
C LEU A 3 54.92 61.27 28.23
N VAL A 4 55.17 60.26 27.37
CA VAL A 4 56.44 59.63 26.91
C VAL A 4 56.72 58.28 27.61
N LEU A 5 56.95 57.27 26.75
CA LEU A 5 57.70 56.00 26.83
C LEU A 5 57.40 54.87 27.84
N VAL A 6 57.01 53.72 27.26
CA VAL A 6 57.69 52.39 27.25
C VAL A 6 58.16 51.78 28.57
N ALA A 7 57.67 50.58 28.90
CA ALA A 7 58.49 49.38 29.18
C ALA A 7 57.62 48.15 29.54
N ALA A 8 58.23 46.99 29.35
CA ALA A 8 57.68 45.64 29.43
C ALA A 8 57.70 45.01 30.84
N LEU A 9 57.11 43.80 30.89
CA LEU A 9 57.50 42.64 31.73
C LEU A 9 56.94 42.50 33.16
N CYS A 10 56.47 41.27 33.46
CA CYS A 10 56.42 40.51 34.75
C CYS A 10 55.06 39.81 34.94
N MET A 11 54.95 38.50 34.69
CA MET A 11 55.22 37.35 35.59
C MET A 11 54.14 37.08 36.66
N LEU A 12 53.56 35.85 36.58
CA LEU A 12 53.16 34.93 37.68
C LEU A 12 52.02 35.41 38.63
N LEU A 13 51.03 34.64 39.12
CA LEU A 13 50.81 33.20 39.34
C LEU A 13 49.36 32.97 39.87
N LEU A 14 48.90 31.70 39.85
CA LEU A 14 47.78 31.04 40.59
C LEU A 14 46.37 31.08 39.94
N GLY A 15 45.62 29.97 39.77
CA GLY A 15 45.73 28.65 40.39
C GLY A 15 44.94 27.50 39.73
N CYS A 16 45.09 26.34 40.37
CA CYS A 16 44.93 24.94 39.98
C CYS A 16 43.53 24.44 39.57
N LEU A 17 43.46 23.39 38.74
CA LEU A 17 42.97 22.05 39.14
C LEU A 17 43.14 21.01 37.99
N HIS A 18 43.92 19.96 38.27
CA HIS A 18 44.05 18.75 37.48
C HIS A 18 42.82 17.83 37.70
N ALA A 19 42.24 17.32 36.63
CA ALA A 19 41.29 16.20 36.63
C ALA A 19 41.59 15.27 35.42
N PRO A 20 41.29 13.97 35.53
CA PRO A 20 42.09 12.89 34.97
C PRO A 20 41.69 12.46 33.56
N GLY A 21 42.58 11.66 32.95
CA GLY A 21 42.54 11.20 31.57
C GLY A 21 41.18 10.77 31.05
N ALA A 22 40.79 11.37 29.93
CA ALA A 22 39.72 10.90 29.08
C ALA A 22 40.10 9.52 28.52
N GLN A 23 39.54 8.47 29.11
CA GLN A 23 39.43 7.18 28.46
C GLN A 23 38.61 7.39 27.19
N THR A 24 39.22 7.12 26.04
CA THR A 24 38.55 7.00 24.76
C THR A 24 37.49 5.91 24.89
N ALA A 25 36.22 6.32 24.92
CA ALA A 25 35.10 5.41 24.84
C ALA A 25 35.27 4.54 23.57
N PRO A 26 35.04 3.22 23.65
CA PRO A 26 35.07 2.37 22.46
C PRO A 26 34.03 2.91 21.47
N ALA A 27 34.47 3.12 20.24
CA ALA A 27 33.61 3.53 19.14
C ALA A 27 32.41 2.58 19.10
N ALA A 28 31.20 3.15 19.14
CA ALA A 28 29.97 2.40 18.93
C ALA A 28 30.14 1.56 17.64
N PRO A 29 29.73 0.28 17.64
CA PRO A 29 29.76 -0.52 16.43
C PRO A 29 29.02 0.27 15.35
N VAL A 30 29.71 0.51 14.24
CA VAL A 30 29.11 1.08 13.04
C VAL A 30 27.94 0.19 12.70
N ALA A 31 26.71 0.71 12.88
CA ALA A 31 25.51 -0.03 12.58
C ALA A 31 25.65 -0.54 11.14
N GLU A 32 25.65 -1.87 10.99
CA GLU A 32 25.71 -2.51 9.70
C GLU A 32 24.54 -1.95 8.88
N VAL A 33 24.85 -1.26 7.78
CA VAL A 33 23.83 -0.71 6.90
C VAL A 33 23.23 -1.89 6.16
N VAL A 34 22.26 -2.55 6.80
CA VAL A 34 21.51 -3.66 6.21
C VAL A 34 20.77 -3.09 5.00
N THR A 35 21.31 -3.37 3.82
CA THR A 35 20.75 -2.93 2.55
C THR A 35 19.70 -3.97 2.15
N LEU A 36 18.43 -3.58 2.14
CA LEU A 36 17.34 -4.50 1.84
C LEU A 36 17.41 -4.97 0.38
N ARG A 37 17.52 -6.29 0.18
CA ARG A 37 17.54 -6.93 -1.14
C ARG A 37 16.13 -7.28 -1.58
N VAL A 38 15.67 -6.69 -2.68
CA VAL A 38 14.28 -6.74 -3.14
C VAL A 38 14.16 -7.36 -4.53
N ALA A 39 13.35 -8.41 -4.64
CA ALA A 39 12.90 -8.96 -5.92
C ALA A 39 11.71 -8.17 -6.46
N VAL A 40 11.78 -7.67 -7.69
CA VAL A 40 10.70 -6.85 -8.29
C VAL A 40 9.96 -7.65 -9.34
N TYR A 41 8.70 -7.99 -9.05
CA TYR A 41 7.86 -8.78 -9.94
C TYR A 41 7.51 -8.05 -11.24
N PRO A 42 7.19 -8.79 -12.32
CA PRO A 42 6.42 -8.25 -13.43
C PRO A 42 5.16 -7.54 -12.93
N ILE A 43 4.88 -6.35 -13.46
CA ILE A 43 3.68 -5.59 -13.07
C ILE A 43 2.45 -6.35 -13.53
N ASP A 44 1.54 -6.61 -12.58
CA ASP A 44 0.26 -7.26 -12.85
C ASP A 44 -0.71 -6.25 -13.50
N ASN A 45 -1.13 -6.53 -14.73
CA ASN A 45 -1.98 -5.61 -15.49
C ASN A 45 -3.46 -5.82 -15.18
N LEU A 46 -3.98 -5.07 -14.20
CA LEU A 46 -5.40 -5.03 -13.84
C LEU A 46 -6.17 -3.92 -14.57
N SER A 47 -5.51 -3.20 -15.50
CA SER A 47 -6.07 -2.04 -16.21
C SER A 47 -7.14 -2.40 -17.25
N GLY A 48 -7.23 -3.67 -17.63
CA GLY A 48 -8.17 -4.14 -18.65
C GLY A 48 -7.82 -3.72 -20.07
N VAL A 49 -6.72 -3.00 -20.28
CA VAL A 49 -6.22 -2.55 -21.59
C VAL A 49 -4.75 -2.95 -21.76
N PRO A 50 -4.24 -3.06 -23.00
CA PRO A 50 -2.81 -3.23 -23.24
C PRO A 50 -2.01 -2.08 -22.61
N ALA A 51 -0.90 -2.40 -21.96
CA ALA A 51 -0.09 -1.41 -21.24
C ALA A 51 1.42 -1.73 -21.33
N PRO A 52 2.29 -0.71 -21.34
CA PRO A 52 3.75 -0.86 -21.39
C PRO A 52 4.31 -1.21 -20.00
N VAL A 53 3.89 -2.36 -19.46
CA VAL A 53 4.23 -2.80 -18.09
C VAL A 53 5.73 -3.04 -17.88
N ASN A 54 6.46 -3.41 -18.92
CA ASN A 54 7.90 -3.65 -18.83
C ASN A 54 8.68 -2.33 -18.70
N GLU A 55 8.28 -1.31 -19.46
CA GLU A 55 8.83 0.04 -19.39
C GLU A 55 8.54 0.66 -18.03
N LEU A 56 7.29 0.56 -17.55
CA LEU A 56 6.90 1.01 -16.22
C LEU A 56 7.71 0.33 -15.12
N ARG A 57 7.94 -0.99 -15.22
CA ARG A 57 8.75 -1.74 -14.25
C ARG A 57 10.20 -1.25 -14.25
N LYS A 58 10.81 -1.00 -15.41
CA LYS A 58 12.19 -0.51 -15.51
C LYS A 58 12.35 0.84 -14.80
N GLU A 59 11.44 1.77 -15.06
CA GLU A 59 11.43 3.10 -14.43
C GLU A 59 11.21 2.98 -12.92
N TRP A 60 10.35 2.05 -12.49
CA TRP A 60 10.14 1.79 -11.08
C TRP A 60 11.39 1.23 -10.39
N ILE A 61 12.11 0.29 -11.03
CA ILE A 61 13.39 -0.24 -10.54
C ILE A 61 14.43 0.87 -10.38
N VAL A 62 14.49 1.84 -11.30
CA VAL A 62 15.38 3.00 -11.17
C VAL A 62 15.08 3.76 -9.87
N LYS A 63 13.82 4.07 -9.60
CA LYS A 63 13.42 4.76 -8.34
C LYS A 63 13.76 3.95 -7.09
N LEU A 64 13.61 2.63 -7.12
CA LEU A 64 13.96 1.77 -5.98
C LEU A 64 15.46 1.77 -5.69
N LYS A 65 16.30 1.75 -6.74
CA LYS A 65 17.76 1.87 -6.60
C LYS A 65 18.17 3.25 -6.07
N GLU A 66 17.49 4.32 -6.48
CA GLU A 66 17.69 5.67 -5.92
C GLU A 66 17.37 5.75 -4.41
N LEU A 67 16.48 4.88 -3.91
CA LEU A 67 16.21 4.73 -2.47
C LEU A 67 17.27 3.91 -1.72
N GLY A 68 18.30 3.41 -2.42
CA GLY A 68 19.35 2.57 -1.84
C GLY A 68 18.98 1.10 -1.69
N LEU A 69 17.91 0.63 -2.34
CA LEU A 69 17.54 -0.78 -2.31
C LEU A 69 18.39 -1.60 -3.29
N GLU A 70 18.81 -2.79 -2.87
CA GLU A 70 19.47 -3.72 -3.78
C GLU A 70 18.40 -4.51 -4.56
N VAL A 71 18.33 -4.31 -5.88
CA VAL A 71 17.31 -4.97 -6.70
C VAL A 71 17.87 -6.22 -7.38
N VAL A 72 17.20 -7.35 -7.17
CA VAL A 72 17.53 -8.64 -7.83
C VAL A 72 17.48 -8.47 -9.35
N SER A 73 18.49 -9.01 -10.05
CA SER A 73 18.60 -8.85 -11.51
C SER A 73 17.53 -9.63 -12.28
N ASP A 74 17.21 -9.21 -13.50
CA ASP A 74 16.23 -9.91 -14.34
C ASP A 74 16.66 -11.35 -14.66
N ALA A 75 17.96 -11.60 -14.81
CA ALA A 75 18.48 -12.95 -15.03
C ALA A 75 18.32 -13.86 -13.80
N GLU A 76 18.45 -13.31 -12.59
CA GLU A 76 18.17 -14.01 -11.34
C GLU A 76 16.68 -14.31 -11.19
N MET A 77 15.83 -13.30 -11.44
CA MET A 77 14.37 -13.44 -11.41
C MET A 77 13.90 -14.56 -12.36
N GLU A 78 14.38 -14.55 -13.61
CA GLU A 78 14.01 -15.54 -14.62
C GLU A 78 14.41 -16.96 -14.20
N ARG A 79 15.59 -17.13 -13.60
CA ARG A 79 16.02 -18.44 -13.08
C ARG A 79 15.07 -18.97 -12.02
N VAL A 80 14.64 -18.12 -11.07
CA VAL A 80 13.69 -18.52 -10.03
C VAL A 80 12.33 -18.85 -10.64
N PHE A 81 11.82 -18.02 -11.55
CA PHE A 81 10.54 -18.25 -12.22
C PHE A 81 10.50 -19.55 -13.00
N VAL A 82 11.54 -19.85 -13.79
CA VAL A 82 11.62 -21.10 -14.56
C VAL A 82 11.76 -22.30 -13.64
N LYS A 83 12.69 -22.25 -12.67
CA LYS A 83 13.00 -23.36 -11.77
C LYS A 83 11.78 -23.76 -10.92
N HIS A 84 11.07 -22.79 -10.36
CA HIS A 84 9.91 -23.01 -9.50
C HIS A 84 8.56 -22.93 -10.23
N ARG A 85 8.58 -22.72 -11.56
CA ARG A 85 7.40 -22.62 -12.43
C ARG A 85 6.38 -21.58 -11.94
N ILE A 86 6.89 -20.45 -11.48
CA ILE A 86 6.06 -19.34 -10.98
C ILE A 86 5.36 -18.70 -12.18
N ARG A 87 4.03 -18.72 -12.17
CA ARG A 87 3.18 -18.18 -13.26
C ARG A 87 2.29 -17.02 -12.81
N TYR A 88 2.10 -16.86 -11.50
CA TYR A 88 1.24 -15.84 -10.93
C TYR A 88 2.11 -14.81 -10.21
N THR A 89 2.01 -13.55 -10.62
CA THR A 89 2.77 -12.42 -10.06
C THR A 89 1.87 -11.39 -9.37
N GLY A 90 0.56 -11.66 -9.27
CA GLY A 90 -0.38 -10.79 -8.56
C GLY A 90 -0.31 -10.94 -7.03
N GLY A 91 0.57 -11.79 -6.49
CA GLY A 91 0.80 -11.95 -5.06
C GLY A 91 1.85 -13.02 -4.74
N VAL A 92 2.22 -13.11 -3.47
CA VAL A 92 3.27 -13.99 -2.97
C VAL A 92 2.68 -15.09 -2.09
N ASP A 93 2.85 -16.35 -2.51
CA ASP A 93 2.53 -17.53 -1.70
C ASP A 93 3.76 -18.03 -0.92
N THR A 94 3.57 -18.97 0.01
CA THR A 94 4.66 -19.47 0.86
C THR A 94 5.79 -20.11 0.06
N ALA A 95 5.45 -20.95 -0.93
CA ALA A 95 6.45 -21.64 -1.74
C ALA A 95 7.33 -20.65 -2.52
N THR A 96 6.71 -19.61 -3.05
CA THR A 96 7.38 -18.59 -3.84
C THR A 96 8.27 -17.69 -2.97
N ALA A 97 7.78 -17.23 -1.81
CA ALA A 97 8.60 -16.49 -0.85
C ALA A 97 9.87 -17.25 -0.47
N GLN A 98 9.72 -18.54 -0.12
CA GLN A 98 10.85 -19.39 0.23
C GLN A 98 11.82 -19.61 -0.94
N ALA A 99 11.30 -19.73 -2.17
CA ALA A 99 12.12 -19.85 -3.37
C ALA A 99 13.02 -18.62 -3.57
N PHE A 100 12.46 -17.41 -3.46
CA PHE A 100 13.22 -16.16 -3.58
C PHE A 100 14.23 -15.98 -2.44
N ARG A 101 13.86 -16.37 -1.20
CA ARG A 101 14.79 -16.34 -0.07
C ARG A 101 16.00 -17.26 -0.29
N LYS A 102 15.76 -18.48 -0.76
CA LYS A 102 16.80 -19.52 -0.90
C LYS A 102 17.68 -19.34 -2.12
N ASP A 103 17.10 -18.95 -3.25
CA ASP A 103 17.81 -18.98 -4.53
C ASP A 103 18.51 -17.66 -4.86
N VAL A 104 18.02 -16.53 -4.34
CA VAL A 104 18.55 -15.19 -4.66
C VAL A 104 18.68 -14.29 -3.42
N GLU A 105 18.51 -14.85 -2.23
CA GLU A 105 18.68 -14.15 -0.94
C GLU A 105 17.86 -12.86 -0.82
N ALA A 106 16.74 -12.77 -1.54
CA ALA A 106 15.85 -11.62 -1.40
C ALA A 106 15.30 -11.58 0.03
N ASP A 107 15.23 -10.39 0.61
CA ASP A 107 14.56 -10.13 1.89
C ASP A 107 13.06 -9.92 1.67
N ALA A 108 12.72 -9.28 0.55
CA ALA A 108 11.34 -8.97 0.19
C ALA A 108 11.08 -9.08 -1.31
N ILE A 109 9.81 -9.23 -1.65
CA ILE A 109 9.29 -9.19 -3.02
C ILE A 109 8.38 -7.97 -3.15
N LEU A 110 8.65 -7.13 -4.14
CA LEU A 110 7.79 -6.01 -4.52
C LEU A 110 6.80 -6.46 -5.59
N VAL A 111 5.52 -6.42 -5.23
CA VAL A 111 4.40 -6.70 -6.13
C VAL A 111 3.72 -5.39 -6.49
N THR A 112 3.56 -5.14 -7.79
CA THR A 112 2.92 -3.93 -8.31
C THR A 112 1.79 -4.30 -9.25
N SER A 113 0.62 -3.72 -9.03
CA SER A 113 -0.56 -3.86 -9.89
C SER A 113 -0.86 -2.53 -10.58
N LEU A 114 -1.07 -2.57 -11.90
CA LEU A 114 -1.53 -1.45 -12.70
C LEU A 114 -3.06 -1.43 -12.73
N GLU A 115 -3.67 -0.40 -12.15
CA GLU A 115 -5.12 -0.30 -11.99
C GLU A 115 -5.80 0.45 -13.14
N SER A 116 -5.18 1.55 -13.61
CA SER A 116 -5.65 2.27 -14.79
C SER A 116 -4.51 2.95 -15.52
N ILE A 117 -4.67 3.03 -16.84
CA ILE A 117 -3.76 3.74 -17.75
C ILE A 117 -4.59 4.33 -18.90
N SER A 118 -4.31 5.57 -19.28
CA SER A 118 -4.90 6.25 -20.44
C SER A 118 -3.92 7.31 -20.93
N ASP A 119 -3.90 7.57 -22.24
CA ASP A 119 -3.11 8.65 -22.83
C ASP A 119 -3.89 9.95 -22.95
N LEU A 120 -5.23 9.90 -23.05
CA LEU A 120 -6.07 11.08 -23.25
C LEU A 120 -7.37 11.06 -22.42
N PRO A 121 -7.46 11.88 -21.35
CA PRO A 121 -6.33 12.57 -20.71
C PRO A 121 -5.31 11.56 -20.17
N PRO A 122 -4.03 11.95 -20.02
CA PRO A 122 -3.02 11.05 -19.49
C PRO A 122 -3.37 10.68 -18.05
N LYS A 123 -3.47 9.39 -17.75
CA LYS A 123 -3.90 8.86 -16.45
C LYS A 123 -3.06 7.66 -16.10
N LEU A 124 -2.64 7.55 -14.86
CA LEU A 124 -1.95 6.38 -14.33
C LEU A 124 -2.37 6.13 -12.89
N SER A 125 -2.76 4.89 -12.60
CA SER A 125 -3.03 4.41 -11.26
C SER A 125 -2.26 3.12 -11.01
N MET A 126 -1.44 3.10 -9.96
CA MET A 126 -0.61 1.97 -9.58
C MET A 126 -0.73 1.71 -8.09
N MET A 127 -0.73 0.44 -7.72
CA MET A 127 -0.66 0.01 -6.33
C MET A 127 0.53 -0.92 -6.15
N SER A 128 1.35 -0.67 -5.14
CA SER A 128 2.54 -1.47 -4.87
C SER A 128 2.55 -1.93 -3.42
N ARG A 129 3.06 -3.14 -3.20
CA ARG A 129 3.27 -3.69 -1.87
C ARG A 129 4.57 -4.47 -1.79
N LEU A 130 5.25 -4.30 -0.67
CA LEU A 130 6.48 -4.99 -0.31
C LEU A 130 6.12 -6.13 0.65
N VAL A 131 6.44 -7.34 0.25
CA VAL A 131 6.08 -8.57 0.97
C VAL A 131 7.33 -9.29 1.44
N SER A 132 7.38 -9.71 2.70
CA SER A 132 8.51 -10.46 3.25
C SER A 132 8.66 -11.83 2.57
N THR A 133 9.90 -12.31 2.52
CA THR A 133 10.24 -13.66 2.05
C THR A 133 10.39 -14.67 3.20
N GLU A 134 9.92 -14.30 4.40
CA GLU A 134 9.87 -15.18 5.57
C GLU A 134 9.02 -16.42 5.32
N GLU A 135 9.08 -17.39 6.24
CA GLU A 135 8.29 -18.63 6.16
C GLU A 135 6.78 -18.35 6.01
N LYS A 136 6.28 -17.33 6.71
CA LYS A 136 4.94 -16.77 6.51
C LYS A 136 5.07 -15.36 5.92
N PRO A 137 4.81 -15.19 4.60
CA PRO A 137 4.86 -13.88 3.95
C PRO A 137 3.97 -12.84 4.64
N ARG A 138 4.51 -11.65 4.89
CA ARG A 138 3.82 -10.52 5.51
C ARG A 138 3.97 -9.26 4.67
N ILE A 139 2.94 -8.43 4.65
CA ILE A 139 3.00 -7.11 4.02
C ILE A 139 3.77 -6.16 4.94
N PHE A 140 4.94 -5.71 4.49
CA PHE A 140 5.75 -4.69 5.15
C PHE A 140 5.26 -3.29 4.86
N TRP A 141 4.95 -3.04 3.60
CA TRP A 141 4.47 -1.76 3.10
C TRP A 141 3.50 -1.98 1.96
N MET A 142 2.49 -1.13 1.86
CA MET A 142 1.58 -1.08 0.72
C MET A 142 1.12 0.37 0.55
N ASN A 143 1.08 0.83 -0.70
CA ASN A 143 0.45 2.11 -1.03
C ASN A 143 -0.05 2.14 -2.48
N SER A 144 -0.97 3.04 -2.76
CA SER A 144 -1.45 3.41 -4.08
C SER A 144 -0.96 4.81 -4.47
N ALA A 145 -0.81 5.04 -5.76
CA ALA A 145 -0.64 6.38 -6.31
C ALA A 145 -1.42 6.48 -7.62
N THR A 146 -2.24 7.52 -7.68
CA THR A 146 -3.11 7.78 -8.81
C THR A 146 -3.01 9.25 -9.22
N LEU A 147 -2.96 9.49 -10.53
CA LEU A 147 -3.00 10.84 -11.09
C LEU A 147 -3.61 10.80 -12.50
N ALA A 148 -4.46 11.77 -12.80
CA ALA A 148 -4.86 12.13 -14.15
C ALA A 148 -4.39 13.56 -14.48
N GLY A 149 -4.08 13.79 -15.76
CA GLY A 149 -3.58 15.06 -16.24
C GLY A 149 -4.59 16.20 -16.14
N ASP A 150 -5.87 15.87 -15.97
CA ASP A 150 -6.98 16.80 -15.85
C ASP A 150 -7.63 16.82 -14.46
N ASP A 151 -6.92 16.30 -13.44
CA ASP A 151 -7.36 16.34 -12.03
C ASP A 151 -7.38 17.77 -11.45
N ALA A 152 -6.46 18.64 -11.89
CA ALA A 152 -6.31 20.00 -11.36
C ALA A 152 -6.05 21.00 -12.50
N PRO A 153 -7.02 21.23 -13.41
CA PRO A 153 -6.84 22.08 -14.58
C PRO A 153 -6.52 23.54 -14.22
N GLY A 154 -6.92 24.02 -13.04
CA GLY A 154 -6.68 25.40 -12.60
C GLY A 154 -7.40 26.44 -13.46
N LEU A 155 -7.09 27.73 -13.24
CA LEU A 155 -7.66 28.83 -14.01
C LEU A 155 -7.17 28.74 -15.47
N LEU A 156 -8.10 28.82 -16.43
CA LEU A 156 -7.82 28.72 -17.87
C LEU A 156 -7.15 27.41 -18.34
N GLY A 157 -7.21 26.34 -17.54
CA GLY A 157 -6.61 25.05 -17.93
C GLY A 157 -5.07 24.99 -17.82
N LEU A 158 -4.43 25.97 -17.16
CA LEU A 158 -2.97 26.05 -17.02
C LEU A 158 -2.34 24.89 -16.22
N GLY A 159 -3.13 24.19 -15.40
CA GLY A 159 -2.71 23.03 -14.63
C GLY A 159 -2.88 21.69 -15.35
N LEU A 160 -3.41 21.69 -16.59
CA LEU A 160 -3.55 20.49 -17.40
C LEU A 160 -2.17 19.90 -17.73
N VAL A 161 -2.00 18.62 -17.43
CA VAL A 161 -0.85 17.83 -17.87
C VAL A 161 -1.29 16.99 -19.07
N THR A 162 -0.70 17.22 -20.22
CA THR A 162 -1.02 16.49 -21.46
C THR A 162 -0.01 15.38 -21.78
N ASP A 163 1.14 15.38 -21.12
CA ASP A 163 2.19 14.37 -21.30
C ASP A 163 2.06 13.24 -20.27
N PHE A 164 1.85 12.01 -20.78
CA PHE A 164 1.82 10.81 -19.97
C PHE A 164 3.10 10.60 -19.15
N LYS A 165 4.28 10.97 -19.68
CA LYS A 165 5.55 10.81 -18.95
C LYS A 165 5.63 11.66 -17.71
N VAL A 166 5.03 12.85 -17.72
CA VAL A 166 4.94 13.71 -16.54
C VAL A 166 4.00 13.09 -15.49
N VAL A 167 2.87 12.50 -15.91
CA VAL A 167 1.96 11.78 -15.01
C VAL A 167 2.67 10.56 -14.41
N GLN A 168 3.37 9.77 -15.25
CA GLN A 168 4.13 8.60 -14.86
C GLN A 168 5.18 8.92 -13.79
N GLU A 169 6.04 9.91 -14.04
CA GLU A 169 7.08 10.33 -13.09
C GLU A 169 6.49 10.78 -11.76
N LYS A 170 5.37 11.53 -11.78
CA LYS A 170 4.69 11.97 -10.54
C LYS A 170 4.13 10.79 -9.73
N VAL A 171 3.52 9.81 -10.39
CA VAL A 171 2.98 8.60 -9.73
C VAL A 171 4.11 7.77 -9.11
N LEU A 172 5.16 7.47 -9.88
CA LEU A 172 6.31 6.70 -9.37
C LEU A 172 7.00 7.45 -8.22
N ARG A 173 7.17 8.76 -8.31
CA ARG A 173 7.73 9.58 -7.23
C ARG A 173 6.89 9.53 -5.96
N ARG A 174 5.56 9.52 -6.05
CA ARG A 174 4.66 9.41 -4.89
C ARG A 174 4.83 8.05 -4.20
N LEU A 175 4.87 6.97 -4.96
CA LEU A 175 5.13 5.62 -4.41
C LEU A 175 6.51 5.55 -3.77
N ALA A 176 7.56 6.02 -4.45
CA ALA A 176 8.93 6.03 -3.91
C ALA A 176 9.03 6.85 -2.63
N SER A 177 8.36 8.02 -2.59
CA SER A 177 8.34 8.85 -1.38
C SER A 177 7.63 8.14 -0.22
N SER A 178 6.51 7.45 -0.47
CA SER A 178 5.84 6.69 0.58
C SER A 178 6.68 5.52 1.08
N LEU A 179 7.34 4.79 0.18
CA LEU A 179 8.25 3.71 0.58
C LEU A 179 9.44 4.25 1.38
N ARG A 180 10.00 5.39 0.97
CA ARG A 180 11.06 6.07 1.73
C ARG A 180 10.61 6.43 3.14
N LEU A 181 9.42 7.02 3.29
CA LEU A 181 8.86 7.33 4.61
C LEU A 181 8.69 6.07 5.47
N TYR A 182 8.34 4.93 4.87
CA TYR A 182 8.31 3.65 5.59
C TYR A 182 9.70 3.21 6.06
N LEU A 183 10.69 3.24 5.16
CA LEU A 183 12.06 2.82 5.46
C LEU A 183 12.72 3.73 6.51
N GLU A 184 12.45 5.03 6.46
CA GLU A 184 12.91 6.04 7.43
C GLU A 184 12.15 6.02 8.77
N ASP A 185 11.14 5.15 8.90
CA ASP A 185 10.30 5.02 10.09
C ASP A 185 9.55 6.30 10.48
N ASP A 186 9.00 6.98 9.47
CA ASP A 186 8.19 8.18 9.63
C ASP A 186 6.72 7.81 9.93
N PRO A 187 6.11 8.35 11.00
CA PRO A 187 4.71 8.11 11.35
C PRO A 187 3.70 8.59 10.29
N ARG A 188 4.14 9.35 9.27
CA ARG A 188 3.33 9.78 8.11
C ARG A 188 3.22 8.70 7.02
N GLN A 189 3.69 7.48 7.27
CA GLN A 189 3.72 6.35 6.35
C GLN A 189 2.37 6.07 5.67
N CYS A 190 1.29 6.20 6.43
CA CYS A 190 -0.07 6.01 5.95
C CYS A 190 -0.76 7.36 5.76
N SER A 191 -0.61 7.94 4.57
CA SER A 191 -1.40 9.09 4.16
C SER A 191 -2.80 8.61 3.79
N PHE A 192 -3.66 8.39 4.78
CA PHE A 192 -5.09 8.45 4.50
C PHE A 192 -5.37 9.82 3.89
N GLY A 193 -5.99 9.88 2.71
CA GLY A 193 -6.67 11.10 2.30
C GLY A 193 -7.63 11.54 3.42
N SER A 194 -7.91 12.84 3.53
CA SER A 194 -8.94 13.33 4.45
C SER A 194 -10.23 12.51 4.27
N PHE A 195 -10.81 12.03 5.37
CA PHE A 195 -12.13 11.42 5.33
C PHE A 195 -13.12 12.48 4.90
N GLU A 196 -13.67 12.33 3.70
CA GLU A 196 -14.72 13.17 3.19
C GLU A 196 -16.06 12.48 3.43
N SER A 197 -16.97 13.19 4.11
CA SER A 197 -18.28 12.67 4.49
C SER A 197 -19.10 12.12 3.31
N LYS A 198 -18.88 12.64 2.10
CA LYS A 198 -19.57 12.15 0.90
C LYS A 198 -19.23 10.71 0.51
N PHE A 199 -18.08 10.20 0.95
CA PHE A 199 -17.65 8.81 0.74
C PHE A 199 -17.93 7.91 1.94
N GLU A 200 -18.68 8.39 2.94
CA GLU A 200 -19.19 7.54 4.01
C GLU A 200 -20.10 6.44 3.44
N PRO A 201 -20.07 5.23 4.02
CA PRO A 201 -20.94 4.15 3.60
C PRO A 201 -22.41 4.56 3.72
N LYS A 202 -23.22 4.22 2.71
CA LYS A 202 -24.65 4.58 2.68
C LYS A 202 -25.46 3.81 3.71
N THR A 203 -25.04 2.59 4.02
CA THR A 203 -25.58 1.83 5.16
C THR A 203 -24.45 1.14 5.90
N ILE A 204 -24.62 1.05 7.21
CA ILE A 204 -23.68 0.38 8.13
C ILE A 204 -24.51 -0.45 9.09
N ALA A 205 -24.13 -1.71 9.27
CA ALA A 205 -24.61 -2.56 10.34
C ALA A 205 -23.41 -3.07 11.15
N ARG A 206 -23.50 -2.97 12.48
CA ARG A 206 -22.50 -3.49 13.43
C ARG A 206 -23.17 -4.45 14.41
N PRO A 207 -23.44 -5.70 14.01
CA PRO A 207 -24.14 -6.64 14.88
C PRO A 207 -23.35 -6.97 16.15
N THR A 208 -22.02 -6.87 16.11
CA THR A 208 -21.15 -7.12 17.26
C THR A 208 -19.87 -6.28 17.13
N PRO A 209 -19.33 -5.69 18.20
CA PRO A 209 -18.06 -4.97 18.14
C PRO A 209 -16.92 -5.91 17.70
N ALA A 210 -16.11 -5.49 16.73
CA ALA A 210 -14.86 -6.17 16.42
C ALA A 210 -13.87 -5.98 17.59
N GLY A 211 -13.16 -7.05 17.99
CA GLY A 211 -12.27 -7.05 19.15
C GLY A 211 -11.18 -5.97 19.05
N GLN A 212 -11.21 -4.99 19.95
CA GLN A 212 -10.36 -3.78 19.88
C GLN A 212 -9.02 -3.91 20.61
N GLU A 213 -8.84 -4.95 21.45
CA GLU A 213 -7.73 -5.00 22.40
C GLU A 213 -6.52 -5.82 21.93
N LYS A 214 -6.70 -6.82 21.05
CA LYS A 214 -5.63 -7.71 20.60
C LYS A 214 -5.25 -7.44 19.14
N ARG A 215 -3.97 -7.66 18.80
CA ARG A 215 -3.55 -7.82 17.41
C ARG A 215 -4.41 -8.86 16.72
N THR A 216 -4.96 -8.48 15.59
CA THR A 216 -6.02 -9.20 14.89
C THR A 216 -5.58 -9.43 13.46
N SER A 217 -5.70 -10.68 13.02
CA SER A 217 -5.41 -11.05 11.64
C SER A 217 -6.66 -10.97 10.76
N ILE A 218 -6.56 -10.29 9.62
CA ILE A 218 -7.68 -10.10 8.69
C ILE A 218 -7.27 -10.62 7.31
N ALA A 219 -8.01 -11.60 6.80
CA ALA A 219 -7.87 -12.04 5.42
C ALA A 219 -8.92 -11.34 4.56
N VAL A 220 -8.47 -10.63 3.52
CA VAL A 220 -9.38 -10.04 2.53
C VAL A 220 -9.45 -11.00 1.34
N VAL A 221 -10.61 -11.57 1.10
CA VAL A 221 -10.82 -12.46 -0.05
C VAL A 221 -11.18 -11.63 -1.28
N PRO A 222 -10.93 -12.14 -2.51
CA PRO A 222 -11.37 -11.45 -3.72
C PRO A 222 -12.86 -11.16 -3.64
N PHE A 223 -13.29 -9.94 -3.97
CA PHE A 223 -14.70 -9.62 -3.94
C PHE A 223 -15.40 -10.31 -5.12
N TYR A 224 -16.63 -10.79 -4.90
CA TYR A 224 -17.45 -11.27 -6.00
C TYR A 224 -17.75 -10.09 -6.94
N ASN A 225 -17.68 -10.32 -8.25
CA ASN A 225 -17.65 -9.23 -9.22
C ASN A 225 -18.83 -9.35 -10.19
N GLU A 226 -19.83 -8.50 -9.98
CA GLU A 226 -20.96 -8.31 -10.90
C GLU A 226 -20.76 -7.11 -11.83
N SER A 227 -19.70 -6.31 -11.61
CA SER A 227 -19.40 -5.15 -12.44
C SER A 227 -18.90 -5.54 -13.84
N PHE A 228 -19.02 -4.62 -14.80
CA PHE A 228 -18.44 -4.79 -16.14
C PHE A 228 -16.91 -4.88 -16.15
N ARG A 229 -16.26 -4.38 -15.10
CA ARG A 229 -14.80 -4.39 -14.99
C ARG A 229 -14.36 -5.78 -14.55
N LYS A 230 -13.75 -6.57 -15.44
CA LYS A 230 -13.26 -7.94 -15.14
C LYS A 230 -12.44 -8.05 -13.85
N SER A 231 -11.61 -7.06 -13.55
CA SER A 231 -10.74 -7.04 -12.37
C SER A 231 -11.34 -6.32 -11.14
N GLY A 232 -12.60 -5.86 -11.18
CA GLY A 232 -13.21 -5.05 -10.13
C GLY A 232 -13.14 -5.69 -8.74
N GLY A 233 -13.38 -7.00 -8.66
CA GLY A 233 -13.28 -7.76 -7.41
C GLY A 233 -11.88 -7.80 -6.79
N MET A 234 -10.84 -7.91 -7.64
CA MET A 234 -9.43 -7.89 -7.20
C MET A 234 -8.98 -6.47 -6.85
N LEU A 235 -9.40 -5.47 -7.63
CA LEU A 235 -9.10 -4.06 -7.33
C LEU A 235 -9.65 -3.66 -5.96
N LEU A 236 -10.90 -4.02 -5.66
CA LEU A 236 -11.48 -3.75 -4.34
C LEU A 236 -10.77 -4.50 -3.22
N GLN A 237 -10.43 -5.76 -3.42
CA GLN A 237 -9.60 -6.51 -2.47
C GLN A 237 -8.30 -5.74 -2.15
N LEU A 238 -7.58 -5.30 -3.18
CA LEU A 238 -6.31 -4.58 -3.01
C LEU A 238 -6.50 -3.23 -2.29
N HIS A 239 -7.54 -2.47 -2.62
CA HIS A 239 -7.87 -1.23 -1.90
C HIS A 239 -8.14 -1.49 -0.42
N PHE A 240 -8.93 -2.51 -0.08
CA PHE A 240 -9.15 -2.88 1.32
C PHE A 240 -7.86 -3.31 2.04
N VAL A 241 -7.02 -4.11 1.39
CA VAL A 241 -5.72 -4.51 1.95
C VAL A 241 -4.85 -3.27 2.20
N ASN A 242 -4.81 -2.32 1.26
CA ASN A 242 -4.09 -1.05 1.40
C ASN A 242 -4.54 -0.27 2.65
N GLN A 243 -5.86 -0.09 2.82
CA GLN A 243 -6.42 0.64 3.95
C GLN A 243 -6.21 -0.07 5.29
N LEU A 244 -6.34 -1.40 5.32
CA LEU A 244 -6.14 -2.20 6.53
C LEU A 244 -4.66 -2.28 6.94
N ALA A 245 -3.73 -2.30 5.98
CA ALA A 245 -2.29 -2.36 6.25
C ALA A 245 -1.79 -1.16 7.08
N CYS A 246 -2.57 -0.09 7.15
CA CYS A 246 -2.29 1.12 7.92
C CYS A 246 -2.67 1.07 9.41
N TYR A 247 -3.33 0.01 9.88
CA TYR A 247 -3.73 -0.12 11.29
C TYR A 247 -2.71 -0.92 12.10
N ALA A 248 -2.36 -0.44 13.30
CA ALA A 248 -1.24 -0.98 14.08
C ALA A 248 -1.48 -2.38 14.60
N LYS A 249 -2.73 -2.62 14.98
CA LYS A 249 -3.18 -3.88 15.56
C LYS A 249 -3.75 -4.82 14.50
N VAL A 250 -3.57 -4.54 13.22
CA VAL A 250 -4.12 -5.35 12.13
C VAL A 250 -2.98 -5.99 11.34
N ASP A 251 -2.96 -7.33 11.34
CA ASP A 251 -2.10 -8.14 10.50
C ASP A 251 -2.91 -8.60 9.28
N VAL A 252 -2.77 -7.91 8.15
CA VAL A 252 -3.48 -8.27 6.92
C VAL A 252 -2.79 -9.46 6.26
N VAL A 253 -3.55 -10.51 5.94
CA VAL A 253 -3.03 -11.68 5.21
C VAL A 253 -2.73 -11.30 3.77
N GLU A 254 -1.52 -11.60 3.30
CA GLU A 254 -1.07 -11.34 1.93
C GLU A 254 -2.01 -12.02 0.91
N PRO A 255 -2.51 -11.31 -0.13
CA PRO A 255 -3.41 -11.87 -1.13
C PRO A 255 -2.90 -13.15 -1.82
N GLY A 256 -1.58 -13.30 -1.99
CA GLY A 256 -0.99 -14.54 -2.51
C GLY A 256 -1.27 -15.77 -1.64
N LEU A 257 -1.18 -15.62 -0.31
CA LEU A 257 -1.53 -16.67 0.65
C LEU A 257 -3.04 -16.96 0.65
N VAL A 258 -3.87 -15.92 0.57
CA VAL A 258 -5.34 -16.09 0.45
C VAL A 258 -5.67 -16.93 -0.78
N ARG A 259 -5.05 -16.60 -1.93
CA ARG A 259 -5.23 -17.32 -3.18
C ARG A 259 -4.72 -18.76 -3.09
N GLU A 260 -3.53 -18.99 -2.52
CA GLU A 260 -2.97 -20.33 -2.30
C GLU A 260 -3.95 -21.23 -1.54
N LYS A 261 -4.45 -20.73 -0.41
CA LYS A 261 -5.39 -21.45 0.46
C LYS A 261 -6.75 -21.69 -0.20
N MET A 262 -7.26 -20.75 -1.00
CA MET A 262 -8.50 -20.95 -1.75
C MET A 262 -8.33 -21.99 -2.88
N LEU A 263 -7.19 -22.01 -3.55
CA LEU A 263 -6.92 -22.98 -4.61
C LEU A 263 -6.71 -24.40 -4.08
N SER A 264 -6.11 -24.56 -2.90
CA SER A 264 -5.88 -25.88 -2.29
C SER A 264 -7.18 -26.64 -2.02
N ILE A 265 -8.26 -25.90 -1.75
CA ILE A 265 -9.62 -26.43 -1.57
C ILE A 265 -10.50 -26.36 -2.82
N ARG A 266 -9.92 -25.95 -3.96
CA ARG A 266 -10.62 -25.75 -5.26
C ARG A 266 -11.83 -24.82 -5.17
N MET A 267 -11.80 -23.86 -4.25
CA MET A 267 -12.87 -22.89 -4.11
C MET A 267 -12.72 -21.83 -5.20
N VAL A 268 -13.70 -21.79 -6.11
CA VAL A 268 -13.85 -20.74 -7.11
C VAL A 268 -15.11 -19.97 -6.74
N MET A 269 -14.97 -18.67 -6.48
CA MET A 269 -16.10 -17.80 -6.15
C MET A 269 -16.96 -17.60 -7.40
N ARG A 270 -17.91 -18.52 -7.62
CA ARG A 270 -18.84 -18.49 -8.77
C ARG A 270 -20.06 -17.60 -8.50
N GLU A 271 -20.43 -17.47 -7.24
CA GLU A 271 -21.53 -16.64 -6.74
C GLU A 271 -21.02 -15.89 -5.50
N GLY A 272 -21.69 -14.80 -5.10
CA GLY A 272 -21.34 -14.04 -3.90
C GLY A 272 -21.16 -14.95 -2.67
N ILE A 273 -20.32 -14.51 -1.72
CA ILE A 273 -19.98 -15.33 -0.54
C ILE A 273 -21.23 -15.53 0.33
N SER A 274 -21.66 -16.78 0.48
CA SER A 274 -22.69 -17.13 1.47
C SER A 274 -22.11 -17.13 2.88
N THR A 275 -22.96 -17.01 3.90
CA THR A 275 -22.52 -17.14 5.30
C THR A 275 -21.84 -18.48 5.60
N ARG A 276 -22.17 -19.56 4.85
CA ARG A 276 -21.49 -20.86 4.98
C ARG A 276 -20.09 -20.85 4.39
N ASP A 277 -19.87 -20.12 3.30
CA ASP A 277 -18.55 -20.00 2.67
C ASP A 277 -17.59 -19.21 3.57
N VAL A 278 -18.10 -18.17 4.24
CA VAL A 278 -17.36 -17.41 5.25
C VAL A 278 -16.82 -18.30 6.37
N ASP A 279 -17.65 -19.19 6.91
CA ASP A 279 -17.24 -20.12 7.98
C ASP A 279 -16.09 -21.01 7.53
N VAL A 280 -16.19 -21.57 6.32
CA VAL A 280 -15.15 -22.43 5.72
C VAL A 280 -13.88 -21.63 5.45
N MET A 281 -14.00 -20.43 4.89
CA MET A 281 -12.87 -19.54 4.59
C MET A 281 -12.12 -19.13 5.85
N SER A 282 -12.82 -18.78 6.93
CA SER A 282 -12.19 -18.37 8.19
C SER A 282 -11.30 -19.47 8.79
N TYR A 283 -11.72 -20.73 8.66
CA TYR A 283 -10.94 -21.86 9.13
C TYR A 283 -9.67 -22.05 8.29
N ILE A 284 -9.81 -21.96 6.96
CA ILE A 284 -8.76 -22.28 5.99
C ILE A 284 -7.72 -21.17 5.86
N LEU A 285 -8.14 -19.91 5.98
CA LEU A 285 -7.26 -18.74 5.90
C LEU A 285 -6.49 -18.49 7.20
N GLU A 286 -6.83 -19.21 8.27
CA GLU A 286 -6.19 -19.11 9.58
C GLU A 286 -6.15 -17.67 10.12
N SER A 287 -7.14 -16.84 9.77
CA SER A 287 -7.28 -15.45 10.21
C SER A 287 -8.42 -15.30 11.23
N ASP A 288 -8.32 -14.29 12.09
CA ASP A 288 -9.36 -14.00 13.10
C ASP A 288 -10.64 -13.48 12.43
N TYR A 289 -10.48 -12.67 11.37
CA TYR A 289 -11.58 -12.19 10.55
C TYR A 289 -11.36 -12.44 9.08
N VAL A 290 -12.47 -12.56 8.35
CA VAL A 290 -12.50 -12.60 6.88
C VAL A 290 -13.33 -11.43 6.38
N LEU A 291 -12.72 -10.60 5.54
CA LEU A 291 -13.37 -9.51 4.83
C LEU A 291 -13.71 -9.96 3.41
N SER A 292 -14.99 -9.88 3.07
CA SER A 292 -15.54 -10.29 1.78
C SER A 292 -16.56 -9.26 1.28
N GLY A 293 -17.07 -9.43 0.07
CA GLY A 293 -18.10 -8.56 -0.45
C GLY A 293 -18.40 -8.80 -1.93
N THR A 294 -19.21 -7.91 -2.47
CA THR A 294 -19.63 -7.89 -3.88
C THR A 294 -19.41 -6.51 -4.46
N VAL A 295 -18.84 -6.46 -5.66
CA VAL A 295 -18.68 -5.28 -6.49
C VAL A 295 -19.81 -5.28 -7.51
N PHE A 296 -20.74 -4.33 -7.40
CA PHE A 296 -21.87 -4.20 -8.30
C PHE A 296 -21.53 -3.29 -9.48
N ASP A 297 -20.78 -2.22 -9.22
CA ASP A 297 -20.35 -1.27 -10.24
C ASP A 297 -18.92 -0.81 -9.98
N TYR A 298 -18.14 -0.74 -11.05
CA TYR A 298 -16.77 -0.26 -11.02
C TYR A 298 -16.44 0.25 -12.43
N GLN A 299 -16.62 1.55 -12.63
CA GLN A 299 -16.46 2.19 -13.93
C GLN A 299 -15.47 3.34 -13.82
N ASP A 300 -14.36 3.21 -14.53
CA ASP A 300 -13.50 4.34 -14.86
C ASP A 300 -13.92 4.87 -16.22
N THR A 301 -14.08 6.17 -16.35
CA THR A 301 -14.46 6.78 -17.61
C THR A 301 -13.19 7.17 -18.36
N SER A 302 -13.09 6.65 -19.57
CA SER A 302 -12.03 6.98 -20.52
C SER A 302 -12.60 7.98 -21.54
N GLY A 303 -11.89 9.06 -21.84
CA GLY A 303 -12.26 9.98 -22.93
C GLY A 303 -13.17 11.17 -22.59
N GLY A 304 -13.00 11.81 -21.44
CA GLY A 304 -13.54 13.16 -21.14
C GLY A 304 -15.06 13.29 -20.95
N GLY A 305 -15.85 12.28 -21.34
CA GLY A 305 -17.31 12.27 -21.26
C GLY A 305 -17.83 11.08 -20.46
N GLY A 306 -17.74 11.13 -19.14
CA GLY A 306 -18.40 10.17 -18.26
C GLY A 306 -18.03 10.36 -16.80
N THR A 307 -18.96 10.03 -15.91
CA THR A 307 -18.75 10.07 -14.46
C THR A 307 -18.27 8.70 -13.95
N PRO A 308 -17.12 8.60 -13.24
CA PRO A 308 -16.69 7.35 -12.63
C PRO A 308 -17.70 6.89 -11.56
N LYS A 309 -17.88 5.57 -11.43
CA LYS A 309 -18.85 4.98 -10.49
C LYS A 309 -18.24 3.82 -9.74
N VAL A 310 -18.57 3.75 -8.45
CA VAL A 310 -18.17 2.65 -7.57
C VAL A 310 -19.37 2.25 -6.74
N ASP A 311 -19.75 0.98 -6.80
CA ASP A 311 -20.79 0.38 -5.97
C ASP A 311 -20.32 -0.96 -5.41
N PHE A 312 -20.29 -1.10 -4.08
CA PHE A 312 -19.95 -2.36 -3.44
C PHE A 312 -20.61 -2.54 -2.08
N ASN A 313 -20.69 -3.80 -1.64
CA ASN A 313 -20.89 -4.13 -0.24
C ASN A 313 -19.61 -4.74 0.35
N ALA A 314 -19.45 -4.63 1.66
CA ALA A 314 -18.36 -5.25 2.40
C ALA A 314 -18.92 -5.90 3.66
N LEU A 315 -18.43 -7.10 3.97
CA LEU A 315 -18.86 -7.97 5.05
C LEU A 315 -17.63 -8.46 5.81
N LEU A 316 -17.53 -8.14 7.09
CA LEU A 316 -16.49 -8.65 7.98
C LEU A 316 -17.10 -9.70 8.90
N ALA A 317 -16.52 -10.89 8.90
CA ALA A 317 -16.97 -11.99 9.72
C ALA A 317 -15.88 -12.51 10.65
N ASP A 318 -16.30 -12.89 11.85
CA ASP A 318 -15.46 -13.44 12.91
C ASP A 318 -15.39 -14.96 12.83
N LYS A 319 -14.17 -15.49 12.79
CA LYS A 319 -13.87 -16.93 12.79
C LYS A 319 -14.40 -17.64 14.03
N ILE A 320 -14.19 -17.07 15.22
CA ILE A 320 -14.46 -17.73 16.50
C ILE A 320 -15.97 -17.85 16.69
N ASN A 321 -16.68 -16.75 16.46
CA ASN A 321 -18.11 -16.68 16.72
C ASN A 321 -19.00 -17.08 15.54
N ARG A 322 -18.41 -17.28 14.34
CA ARG A 322 -19.13 -17.61 13.08
C ARG A 322 -20.25 -16.61 12.80
N LYS A 323 -19.96 -15.33 12.99
CA LYS A 323 -20.93 -14.25 12.90
C LYS A 323 -20.38 -13.09 12.11
N LEU A 324 -21.29 -12.43 11.41
CA LEU A 324 -21.05 -11.14 10.79
C LEU A 324 -20.90 -10.08 11.90
N VAL A 325 -19.74 -9.43 11.96
CA VAL A 325 -19.45 -8.37 12.95
C VAL A 325 -19.61 -6.98 12.34
N PHE A 326 -19.50 -6.87 11.02
CA PHE A 326 -19.70 -5.62 10.30
C PHE A 326 -20.23 -5.87 8.90
N ALA A 327 -21.14 -5.01 8.46
CA ALA A 327 -21.57 -4.94 7.08
C ALA A 327 -21.73 -3.48 6.65
N SER A 328 -21.41 -3.20 5.39
CA SER A 328 -21.66 -1.90 4.77
C SER A 328 -22.07 -2.03 3.32
N LYS A 329 -22.86 -1.07 2.85
CA LYS A 329 -23.10 -0.81 1.41
C LYS A 329 -22.61 0.61 1.12
N SER A 330 -21.76 0.73 0.11
CA SER A 330 -21.16 1.99 -0.32
C SER A 330 -21.37 2.19 -1.80
N TYR A 331 -21.79 3.39 -2.17
CA TYR A 331 -22.05 3.76 -3.56
C TYR A 331 -21.71 5.22 -3.76
N ASN A 332 -20.92 5.54 -4.78
CA ASN A 332 -20.69 6.91 -5.18
C ASN A 332 -20.47 7.04 -6.69
N GLN A 333 -20.83 8.21 -7.20
CA GLN A 333 -20.45 8.71 -8.51
C GLN A 333 -19.48 9.89 -8.39
N GLY A 334 -18.65 10.09 -9.40
CA GLY A 334 -17.64 11.16 -9.43
C GLY A 334 -18.19 12.58 -9.35
N ASP A 335 -19.45 12.78 -9.74
CA ASP A 335 -20.18 14.05 -9.66
C ASP A 335 -21.01 14.21 -8.37
N ASP A 336 -20.92 13.25 -7.44
CA ASP A 336 -21.55 13.37 -6.13
C ASP A 336 -20.94 14.51 -5.31
N GLY A 337 -21.79 15.45 -4.89
CA GLY A 337 -21.40 16.58 -4.06
C GLY A 337 -20.53 17.61 -4.79
N VAL A 338 -20.69 17.72 -6.12
CA VAL A 338 -20.08 18.80 -6.91
C VAL A 338 -20.83 20.11 -6.66
N PHE A 339 -20.07 21.16 -6.33
CA PHE A 339 -20.55 22.53 -6.20
C PHE A 339 -20.09 23.37 -7.41
N PHE A 340 -20.43 24.67 -7.43
CA PHE A 340 -20.05 25.59 -8.50
C PHE A 340 -18.56 25.46 -8.88
N TYR A 341 -18.27 25.48 -10.20
CA TYR A 341 -16.92 25.37 -10.78
C TYR A 341 -16.22 24.02 -10.59
N ASP A 342 -16.96 22.91 -10.70
CA ASP A 342 -16.45 21.54 -10.59
C ASP A 342 -15.77 21.22 -9.24
N VAL A 343 -15.99 22.05 -8.22
CA VAL A 343 -15.44 21.84 -6.88
C VAL A 343 -16.07 20.59 -6.28
N GLY A 344 -15.23 19.59 -6.01
CA GLY A 344 -15.67 18.29 -5.51
C GLY A 344 -15.83 17.22 -6.60
N LEU A 345 -15.56 17.51 -7.87
CA LEU A 345 -15.62 16.52 -8.95
C LEU A 345 -14.45 15.52 -8.85
N TYR A 346 -14.76 14.24 -8.95
CA TYR A 346 -13.78 13.17 -9.03
C TYR A 346 -13.86 12.49 -10.40
N LYS A 347 -12.73 12.45 -11.10
CA LYS A 347 -12.62 11.89 -12.46
C LYS A 347 -11.92 10.52 -12.51
N ASN A 348 -11.59 9.98 -11.34
CA ASN A 348 -10.81 8.76 -11.23
C ASN A 348 -11.45 7.79 -10.24
N VAL A 349 -11.84 6.62 -10.75
CA VAL A 349 -12.47 5.55 -9.98
C VAL A 349 -11.55 5.03 -8.86
N ALA A 350 -10.23 5.00 -9.08
CA ALA A 350 -9.27 4.49 -8.10
C ALA A 350 -9.19 5.41 -6.87
N VAL A 351 -9.18 6.74 -7.08
CA VAL A 351 -9.19 7.73 -6.00
C VAL A 351 -10.48 7.65 -5.20
N MET A 352 -11.63 7.49 -5.86
CA MET A 352 -12.91 7.28 -5.19
C MET A 352 -12.92 5.99 -4.38
N THR A 353 -12.44 4.89 -4.97
CA THR A 353 -12.38 3.59 -4.32
C THR A 353 -11.49 3.64 -3.07
N GLU A 354 -10.32 4.28 -3.16
CA GLU A 354 -9.41 4.49 -2.04
C GLU A 354 -10.11 5.24 -0.89
N LYS A 355 -10.82 6.33 -1.20
CA LYS A 355 -11.57 7.11 -0.19
C LYS A 355 -12.75 6.33 0.41
N MET A 356 -13.52 5.61 -0.41
CA MET A 356 -14.67 4.83 0.05
C MET A 356 -14.23 3.67 0.93
N THR A 357 -13.21 2.91 0.51
CA THR A 357 -12.66 1.80 1.30
C THR A 357 -12.02 2.30 2.59
N GLY A 358 -11.35 3.45 2.56
CA GLY A 358 -10.80 4.09 3.76
C GLY A 358 -11.89 4.44 4.78
N ASN A 359 -13.01 5.04 4.33
CA ASN A 359 -14.16 5.31 5.20
C ASN A 359 -14.79 4.02 5.75
N VAL A 360 -14.95 2.99 4.92
CA VAL A 360 -15.48 1.69 5.37
C VAL A 360 -14.59 1.07 6.45
N VAL A 361 -13.27 1.03 6.26
CA VAL A 361 -12.33 0.48 7.24
C VAL A 361 -12.31 1.31 8.52
N ASN A 362 -12.42 2.63 8.43
CA ASN A 362 -12.57 3.50 9.59
C ASN A 362 -13.82 3.15 10.41
N GLU A 363 -14.94 2.89 9.74
CA GLU A 363 -16.20 2.51 10.38
C GLU A 363 -16.17 1.11 11.01
N MET A 364 -15.21 0.24 10.65
CA MET A 364 -14.99 -1.05 11.33
C MET A 364 -14.43 -0.88 12.75
N ARG A 365 -13.87 0.29 13.10
CA ARG A 365 -13.34 0.62 14.45
C ARG A 365 -12.31 -0.38 14.97
N LEU A 366 -11.35 -0.75 14.12
CA LEU A 366 -10.31 -1.77 14.38
C LEU A 366 -9.16 -1.29 15.29
N GLY A 367 -9.32 -0.17 16.01
CA GLY A 367 -8.32 0.40 16.91
C GLY A 367 -7.51 1.55 16.29
N GLU A 368 -6.35 1.83 16.89
CA GLU A 368 -5.48 2.95 16.52
C GLU A 368 -4.63 2.63 15.26
N ARG A 369 -4.28 3.69 14.55
CA ARG A 369 -3.42 3.62 13.35
C ARG A 369 -1.98 3.30 13.73
N LYS A 370 -1.21 2.73 12.79
CA LYS A 370 0.22 2.44 13.02
C LYS A 370 0.97 3.66 13.55
N THR A 371 1.64 3.46 14.68
CA THR A 371 2.67 4.38 15.18
C THR A 371 4.02 3.66 15.21
N LYS A 372 5.08 4.39 15.52
CA LYS A 372 6.48 3.94 15.45
C LYS A 372 6.78 2.61 16.18
N SER A 373 6.03 2.26 17.23
CA SER A 373 6.32 1.12 18.12
C SER A 373 5.81 -0.25 17.64
N ASP A 374 5.07 -0.34 16.54
CA ASP A 374 4.27 -1.53 16.20
C ASP A 374 4.92 -2.51 15.19
N ARG A 375 6.23 -2.42 14.95
CA ARG A 375 6.92 -3.23 13.93
C ARG A 375 7.33 -4.64 14.41
N PRO A 376 7.34 -5.65 13.52
CA PRO A 376 8.18 -6.83 13.68
C PRO A 376 9.66 -6.42 13.53
N SER A 377 10.52 -6.93 14.40
CA SER A 377 11.97 -6.71 14.34
C SER A 377 12.57 -7.39 13.10
N TYR A 378 13.46 -6.69 12.40
CA TYR A 378 14.30 -7.26 11.32
C TYR A 378 15.38 -8.18 11.88
#